data_AF-A0A6J0SHS9-F1
#
_entry.id   AF-A0A6J0SHS9-F1
#
_cell.length_a   1.000
_cell.length_b   1.000
_cell.length_c   1.000
_cell.angle_alpha   90.00
_cell.angle_beta   90.00
_cell.angle_gamma   90.00
#
_symmetry.space_group_name_H-M   'P 1'
#
loop_
_entity.id
_entity.type
_entity.pdbx_description
1 polymer ?
#
loop_
_entity_poly.entity_id
_entity_poly.type
_entity_poly.pdbx_seq_one_letter_code
_entity_poly.pdbx_strand_id
1 'polypeptide(L)'
;MDLFSIQQLVSGERHEGKVRGFEVLARGAAREPESWHSGPAGVWEAVSKEKRKVEEEKKKKLESLNNSRLKLESLEDLEAIIKLRKNKKKLKKVVRPKKQEPEVITESVGPAQFLQAVLENRVPVINKYLEDGGDPNAHDKFRCTALHRACLRGHAETVDKLLEAGAKLEKRDMLEATPLFWACRRGHLEILKRLISRGAKISTRDKLWSTPLHVAVRTGHSDCAEHLIACGASINAQDKEGDTPLHDAVRLGRFKAVKTLLMYGASLGVQNEAGVTPVDLVKDWQTGIRETLQACADRQRASAKN
;
A
#
# COMPACT_ATOMS: atom_id res chain seq x y z
N MET A 1 9.92 -5.30 35.27
CA MET A 1 10.07 -3.89 35.67
C MET A 1 10.59 -3.15 34.46
N ASP A 2 9.73 -2.29 33.94
CA ASP A 2 9.93 -1.02 33.21
C ASP A 2 10.82 -1.03 31.94
N LEU A 3 10.29 -0.83 30.73
CA LEU A 3 9.70 0.36 30.06
C LEU A 3 10.74 1.43 29.65
N PHE A 4 10.60 1.88 28.38
CA PHE A 4 11.39 2.88 27.60
C PHE A 4 12.69 2.32 26.96
N SER A 5 13.05 2.54 25.68
CA SER A 5 12.60 3.42 24.59
C SER A 5 13.14 2.85 23.26
N ILE A 6 12.34 2.79 22.20
CA ILE A 6 12.86 2.81 20.81
C ILE A 6 12.04 3.83 20.03
N GLN A 7 12.25 5.08 20.41
CA GLN A 7 12.04 6.24 19.58
C GLN A 7 13.41 6.57 18.99
N GLN A 8 13.78 5.94 17.88
CA GLN A 8 14.77 6.43 16.91
C GLN A 8 14.92 5.41 15.77
N LEU A 9 14.36 5.75 14.61
CA LEU A 9 14.88 5.46 13.27
C LEU A 9 14.01 6.23 12.26
N VAL A 10 14.16 7.56 12.31
CA VAL A 10 13.76 8.49 11.26
C VAL A 10 15.03 9.21 10.84
N SER A 11 15.57 8.88 9.67
CA SER A 11 16.25 9.82 8.78
C SER A 11 16.49 9.15 7.42
N GLY A 12 16.08 9.84 6.36
CA GLY A 12 16.20 9.38 4.97
C GLY A 12 15.19 10.10 4.07
N GLU A 13 15.49 11.35 3.74
CA GLU A 13 14.63 12.29 3.02
C GLU A 13 14.38 11.96 1.54
N ARG A 14 13.21 12.44 1.07
CA ARG A 14 12.81 12.94 -0.27
C ARG A 14 13.27 12.22 -1.55
N HIS A 15 12.27 11.92 -2.39
CA HIS A 15 12.23 12.42 -3.77
C HIS A 15 10.80 12.79 -4.19
N GLU A 16 10.57 14.09 -4.44
CA GLU A 16 9.49 14.57 -5.30
C GLU A 16 9.84 14.26 -6.77
N GLY A 17 8.85 13.78 -7.53
CA GLY A 17 9.04 13.46 -8.94
C GLY A 17 7.74 13.19 -9.69
N LYS A 18 7.03 14.28 -10.03
CA LYS A 18 6.08 14.46 -11.15
C LYS A 18 5.28 13.23 -11.62
N VAL A 19 3.99 13.28 -11.30
CA VAL A 19 2.91 12.59 -12.00
C VAL A 19 2.76 13.18 -13.41
N ARG A 20 3.07 12.39 -14.45
CA ARG A 20 2.48 12.47 -15.79
C ARG A 20 2.54 11.08 -16.43
N GLY A 21 1.37 10.56 -16.80
CA GLY A 21 1.27 9.37 -17.65
C GLY A 21 0.17 8.39 -17.26
N PHE A 22 -1.06 8.85 -17.07
CA PHE A 22 -2.24 8.00 -17.34
C PHE A 22 -2.90 8.56 -18.59
N GLU A 23 -2.55 7.96 -19.73
CA GLU A 23 -3.31 8.09 -20.96
C GLU A 23 -3.21 6.77 -21.71
N VAL A 24 -4.33 6.38 -22.32
CA VAL A 24 -4.60 5.14 -23.07
C VAL A 24 -5.03 3.94 -22.21
N LEU A 25 -6.31 3.94 -21.83
CA LEU A 25 -7.28 2.90 -22.23
C LEU A 25 -8.70 3.25 -21.77
N ALA A 26 -9.34 4.21 -22.46
CA ALA A 26 -10.79 4.36 -22.44
C ALA A 26 -11.24 5.02 -23.75
N ARG A 27 -11.21 4.24 -24.85
CA ARG A 27 -12.09 4.50 -25.99
C ARG A 27 -13.29 3.58 -25.82
N GLY A 28 -14.48 4.17 -25.74
CA GLY A 28 -15.75 3.46 -25.88
C GLY A 28 -16.66 3.55 -24.67
N ALA A 29 -17.25 4.74 -24.45
CA ALA A 29 -18.68 4.91 -24.14
C ALA A 29 -18.92 6.36 -23.69
N ALA A 30 -19.06 7.25 -24.67
CA ALA A 30 -19.74 8.52 -24.44
C ALA A 30 -21.23 8.21 -24.20
N ARG A 31 -21.75 8.61 -23.04
CA ARG A 31 -23.14 9.03 -22.79
C ARG A 31 -23.12 9.81 -21.47
N GLU A 32 -22.99 11.13 -21.57
CA GLU A 32 -23.29 12.03 -20.46
C GLU A 32 -24.83 12.15 -20.34
N PRO A 33 -25.44 11.98 -19.14
CA PRO A 33 -26.87 12.21 -18.96
C PRO A 33 -27.19 13.71 -18.93
N GLU A 34 -28.14 14.12 -19.77
CA GLU A 34 -28.58 15.50 -20.07
C GLU A 34 -29.23 16.28 -18.89
N SER A 35 -29.08 15.85 -17.63
CA SER A 35 -29.79 16.45 -16.50
C SER A 35 -29.00 17.48 -15.69
N TRP A 36 -27.91 18.04 -16.22
CA TRP A 36 -27.07 19.02 -15.50
C TRP A 36 -27.23 20.48 -15.97
N HIS A 37 -28.19 20.78 -16.83
CA HIS A 37 -28.43 22.16 -17.31
C HIS A 37 -29.35 23.01 -16.43
N SER A 38 -29.40 22.75 -15.11
CA SER A 38 -30.10 23.64 -14.18
C SER A 38 -29.27 23.90 -12.92
N GLY A 39 -28.27 24.77 -13.08
CA GLY A 39 -27.50 25.38 -11.99
C GLY A 39 -27.10 26.82 -12.36
N PRO A 40 -26.91 27.73 -11.39
CA PRO A 40 -26.91 29.17 -11.61
C PRO A 40 -25.79 29.61 -12.57
N ALA A 41 -26.17 30.34 -13.62
CA ALA A 41 -25.37 30.76 -14.77
C ALA A 41 -24.00 31.39 -14.43
N GLY A 42 -23.81 31.92 -13.22
CA GLY A 42 -22.55 32.54 -12.78
C GLY A 42 -21.38 31.58 -12.58
N VAL A 43 -21.62 30.30 -12.25
CA VAL A 43 -20.52 29.33 -12.00
C VAL A 43 -19.84 28.92 -13.32
N TRP A 44 -20.61 28.75 -14.40
CA TRP A 44 -20.09 28.38 -15.72
C TRP A 44 -19.34 29.51 -16.40
N GLU A 45 -19.77 30.77 -16.23
CA GLU A 45 -19.01 31.93 -16.72
C GLU A 45 -17.66 32.09 -16.01
N ALA A 46 -17.62 31.85 -14.69
CA ALA A 46 -16.36 31.91 -13.92
C ALA A 46 -15.37 30.81 -14.37
N VAL A 47 -15.85 29.57 -14.52
CA VAL A 47 -15.02 28.46 -15.01
C VAL A 47 -14.56 28.69 -16.46
N SER A 48 -15.40 29.29 -17.31
CA SER A 48 -15.06 29.57 -18.70
C SER A 48 -14.02 30.70 -18.83
N LYS A 49 -14.13 31.75 -18.00
CA LYS A 49 -13.11 32.81 -17.92
C LYS A 49 -11.77 32.27 -17.44
N GLU A 50 -11.77 31.38 -16.45
CA GLU A 50 -10.54 30.81 -15.91
C GLU A 50 -9.86 29.84 -16.92
N LYS A 51 -10.65 29.07 -17.68
CA LYS A 51 -10.12 28.25 -18.78
C LYS A 51 -9.43 29.10 -19.86
N ARG A 52 -10.02 30.24 -20.26
CA ARG A 52 -9.39 31.16 -21.24
C ARG A 52 -8.07 31.75 -20.74
N LYS A 53 -7.98 32.14 -19.48
CA LYS A 53 -6.72 32.64 -18.89
C LYS A 53 -5.61 31.59 -18.93
N VAL A 54 -5.94 30.35 -18.56
CA VAL A 54 -4.98 29.22 -18.59
C VAL A 54 -4.50 28.93 -20.01
N GLU A 55 -5.37 29.05 -21.02
CA GLU A 55 -4.98 28.88 -22.43
C GLU A 55 -4.09 30.02 -22.95
N GLU A 56 -4.39 31.27 -22.61
CA GLU A 56 -3.53 32.41 -22.98
C GLU A 56 -2.15 32.33 -22.32
N GLU A 57 -2.05 31.90 -21.07
CA GLU A 57 -0.76 31.64 -20.41
C GLU A 57 0.02 30.51 -21.08
N LYS A 58 -0.65 29.42 -21.49
CA LYS A 58 -0.02 28.33 -22.24
C LYS A 58 0.51 28.84 -23.58
N LYS A 59 -0.24 29.68 -24.28
CA LYS A 59 0.17 30.26 -25.57
C LYS A 59 1.39 31.17 -25.42
N LYS A 60 1.40 32.05 -24.41
CA LYS A 60 2.57 32.90 -24.09
C LYS A 60 3.81 32.09 -23.72
N LYS A 61 3.65 31.00 -22.95
CA LYS A 61 4.75 30.06 -22.63
C LYS A 61 5.27 29.33 -23.87
N LEU A 62 4.39 28.99 -24.81
CA LEU A 62 4.80 28.32 -26.05
C LEU A 62 5.56 29.29 -26.97
N GLU A 63 5.12 30.54 -27.07
CA GLU A 63 5.80 31.58 -27.84
C GLU A 63 7.16 31.95 -27.23
N SER A 64 7.28 32.02 -25.90
CA SER A 64 8.58 32.24 -25.25
C SER A 64 9.54 31.08 -25.49
N LEU A 65 9.06 29.83 -25.42
CA LEU A 65 9.85 28.65 -25.76
C LEU A 65 10.28 28.64 -27.23
N ASN A 66 9.43 29.09 -28.15
CA ASN A 66 9.75 29.14 -29.58
C ASN A 66 10.77 30.25 -29.89
N ASN A 67 10.65 31.41 -29.24
CA ASN A 67 11.64 32.49 -29.33
C ASN A 67 12.99 32.10 -28.71
N SER A 68 12.99 31.34 -27.60
CA SER A 68 14.20 30.73 -27.05
C SER A 68 14.79 29.67 -27.99
N ARG A 69 13.95 28.95 -28.75
CA ARG A 69 14.39 27.98 -29.76
C ARG A 69 15.07 28.66 -30.96
N LEU A 70 14.52 29.79 -31.42
CA LEU A 70 15.13 30.63 -32.47
C LEU A 70 16.45 31.25 -32.00
N LYS A 71 16.59 31.58 -30.71
CA LYS A 71 17.87 32.04 -30.12
C LYS A 71 18.96 30.96 -30.14
N LEU A 72 18.58 29.68 -30.06
CA LEU A 72 19.52 28.55 -30.07
C LEU A 72 20.01 28.17 -31.49
N GLU A 73 19.59 28.88 -32.54
CA GLU A 73 20.01 28.63 -33.92
C GLU A 73 21.30 29.37 -34.30
N SER A 74 21.93 30.11 -33.36
CA SER A 74 23.30 30.60 -33.57
C SER A 74 24.26 29.41 -33.70
N LEU A 75 25.17 29.46 -34.68
CA LEU A 75 26.10 28.35 -34.96
C LEU A 75 26.96 27.98 -33.73
N GLU A 76 27.20 28.95 -32.84
CA GLU A 76 27.94 28.78 -31.58
C GLU A 76 27.17 27.90 -30.57
N ASP A 77 25.83 28.02 -30.51
CA ASP A 77 24.99 27.22 -29.62
C ASP A 77 24.87 25.76 -30.10
N LEU A 78 24.83 25.54 -31.42
CA LEU A 78 24.84 24.20 -32.01
C LEU A 78 26.15 23.46 -31.73
N GLU A 79 27.29 24.15 -31.80
CA GLU A 79 28.58 23.57 -31.42
C GLU A 79 28.65 23.24 -29.93
N ALA A 80 28.14 24.12 -29.07
CA ALA A 80 28.04 23.88 -27.63
C ALA A 80 27.14 22.67 -27.32
N ILE A 81 26.00 22.53 -28.01
CA ILE A 81 25.08 21.39 -27.86
C ILE A 81 25.73 20.10 -28.36
N ILE A 82 26.44 20.11 -29.49
CA ILE A 82 27.16 18.93 -30.01
C ILE A 82 28.26 18.51 -29.03
N LYS A 83 29.01 19.46 -28.46
CA LYS A 83 30.06 19.21 -27.46
C LYS A 83 29.47 18.63 -26.17
N LEU A 84 28.35 19.18 -25.69
CA LEU A 84 27.58 18.65 -24.56
C LEU A 84 26.98 17.27 -24.85
N ARG A 85 26.55 16.97 -26.09
CA ARG A 85 26.07 15.63 -26.48
C ARG A 85 27.20 14.62 -26.54
N LYS A 86 28.38 14.99 -27.05
CA LYS A 86 29.58 14.14 -27.04
C LYS A 86 30.03 13.85 -25.60
N ASN A 87 29.98 14.84 -24.69
CA ASN A 87 30.23 14.63 -23.26
C ASN A 87 29.13 13.83 -22.55
N LYS A 88 27.85 14.05 -22.86
CA LYS A 88 26.74 13.22 -22.35
C LYS A 88 26.83 11.78 -22.84
N LYS A 89 27.33 11.50 -24.06
CA LYS A 89 27.60 10.11 -24.51
C LYS A 89 28.76 9.47 -23.73
N LYS A 90 29.78 10.25 -23.34
CA LYS A 90 30.84 9.80 -22.44
C LYS A 90 30.33 9.56 -21.01
N LEU A 91 29.48 10.45 -20.46
CA LEU A 91 28.83 10.27 -19.14
C LEU A 91 27.71 9.21 -19.14
N LYS A 92 27.08 8.94 -20.29
CA LYS A 92 26.12 7.83 -20.48
C LYS A 92 26.78 6.50 -20.84
N LYS A 93 28.09 6.33 -20.61
CA LYS A 93 28.56 5.03 -20.11
C LYS A 93 28.12 4.89 -18.64
N VAL A 94 26.80 4.93 -18.43
CA VAL A 94 26.22 4.20 -17.31
C VAL A 94 26.59 2.77 -17.63
N VAL A 95 27.41 2.16 -16.77
CA VAL A 95 27.54 0.71 -16.73
C VAL A 95 26.11 0.22 -16.61
N ARG A 96 25.52 -0.26 -17.73
CA ARG A 96 24.31 -1.06 -17.65
C ARG A 96 24.65 -2.10 -16.59
N PRO A 97 23.85 -2.30 -15.52
CA PRO A 97 24.08 -3.45 -14.65
C PRO A 97 24.24 -4.61 -15.64
N LYS A 98 25.41 -5.28 -15.57
CA LYS A 98 25.70 -6.40 -16.47
C LYS A 98 24.42 -7.22 -16.46
N LYS A 99 23.81 -7.41 -17.63
CA LYS A 99 22.65 -8.31 -17.75
C LYS A 99 23.18 -9.59 -17.14
N GLN A 100 22.78 -9.91 -15.90
CA GLN A 100 23.35 -11.04 -15.19
C GLN A 100 23.11 -12.20 -16.13
N GLU A 101 24.19 -12.82 -16.57
CA GLU A 101 24.09 -14.08 -17.29
C GLU A 101 23.18 -14.96 -16.44
N PRO A 102 22.20 -15.66 -17.05
CA PRO A 102 21.27 -16.45 -16.27
C PRO A 102 22.10 -17.33 -15.32
N GLU A 103 21.89 -17.19 -14.01
CA GLU A 103 22.57 -18.03 -13.03
C GLU A 103 22.21 -19.47 -13.38
N VAL A 104 23.14 -20.19 -14.02
CA VAL A 104 22.98 -21.60 -14.36
C VAL A 104 23.21 -22.36 -13.08
N ILE A 105 22.13 -22.59 -12.34
CA ILE A 105 22.16 -23.38 -11.11
C ILE A 105 22.18 -24.84 -11.54
N THR A 106 23.36 -25.46 -11.45
CA THR A 106 23.58 -26.88 -11.79
C THR A 106 23.30 -27.82 -10.61
N GLU A 107 23.29 -27.29 -9.39
CA GLU A 107 23.09 -28.06 -8.16
C GLU A 107 21.60 -28.23 -7.83
N SER A 108 21.25 -29.34 -7.19
CA SER A 108 19.89 -29.57 -6.69
C SER A 108 19.59 -28.60 -5.54
N VAL A 109 18.50 -27.84 -5.67
CA VAL A 109 18.09 -26.86 -4.65
C VAL A 109 17.28 -27.56 -3.55
N GLY A 110 17.69 -27.40 -2.30
CA GLY A 110 16.95 -27.94 -1.16
C GLY A 110 15.78 -27.05 -0.71
N PRO A 111 14.79 -27.58 0.05
CA PRO A 111 13.64 -26.79 0.54
C PRO A 111 14.02 -25.54 1.34
N ALA A 112 15.07 -25.61 2.17
CA ALA A 112 15.53 -24.46 2.95
C ALA A 112 16.10 -23.33 2.07
N GLN A 113 16.88 -23.69 1.04
CA GLN A 113 17.42 -22.74 0.06
C GLN A 113 16.29 -22.15 -0.79
N PHE A 114 15.32 -22.97 -1.21
CA PHE A 114 14.12 -22.51 -1.90
C PHE A 114 13.34 -21.47 -1.10
N LEU A 115 13.05 -21.75 0.17
CA LEU A 115 12.34 -20.83 1.05
C LEU A 115 13.11 -19.51 1.28
N GLN A 116 14.45 -19.57 1.31
CA GLN A 116 15.28 -18.37 1.39
C GLN A 116 15.27 -17.58 0.08
N ALA A 117 15.36 -18.27 -1.06
CA ALA A 117 15.26 -17.68 -2.39
C ALA A 117 13.94 -16.93 -2.59
N VAL A 118 12.82 -17.51 -2.14
CA VAL A 118 11.50 -16.84 -2.16
C VAL A 118 11.50 -15.58 -1.29
N LEU A 119 12.13 -15.60 -0.12
CA LEU A 119 12.21 -14.44 0.77
C LEU A 119 13.02 -13.29 0.15
N GLU A 120 14.08 -13.63 -0.59
CA GLU A 120 14.98 -12.71 -1.28
C GLU A 120 14.55 -12.36 -2.73
N ASN A 121 13.49 -13.00 -3.24
CA ASN A 121 13.03 -12.91 -4.62
C ASN A 121 14.04 -13.38 -5.69
N ARG A 122 14.84 -14.41 -5.40
CA ARG A 122 15.76 -15.01 -6.39
C ARG A 122 15.00 -15.93 -7.36
N VAL A 123 14.35 -15.34 -8.36
CA VAL A 123 13.53 -16.04 -9.36
C VAL A 123 14.23 -17.24 -10.03
N PRO A 124 15.53 -17.19 -10.41
CA PRO A 124 16.19 -18.35 -11.02
C PRO A 124 16.23 -19.58 -10.11
N VAL A 125 16.54 -19.41 -8.82
CA VAL A 125 16.58 -20.49 -7.82
C VAL A 125 15.17 -21.05 -7.56
N ILE A 126 14.17 -20.18 -7.52
CA ILE A 126 12.77 -20.55 -7.34
C ILE A 126 12.30 -21.41 -8.52
N ASN A 127 12.55 -20.96 -9.75
CA ASN A 127 12.18 -21.69 -10.95
C ASN A 127 12.87 -23.05 -11.01
N LYS A 128 14.19 -23.10 -10.77
CA LYS A 128 14.94 -24.36 -10.78
C LYS A 128 14.36 -25.38 -9.79
N TYR A 129 14.05 -24.95 -8.56
CA TYR A 129 13.46 -25.83 -7.55
C TYR A 129 12.11 -26.41 -7.98
N LEU A 130 11.24 -25.58 -8.58
CA LEU A 130 9.92 -26.00 -9.02
C LEU A 130 9.98 -26.88 -10.28
N GLU A 131 10.88 -26.57 -11.22
CA GLU A 131 11.14 -27.37 -12.42
C GLU A 131 11.70 -28.76 -12.09
N ASP A 132 12.52 -28.86 -11.03
CA ASP A 132 13.04 -30.13 -10.50
C ASP A 132 11.97 -30.97 -9.76
N GLY A 133 10.72 -30.52 -9.72
CA GLY A 133 9.63 -31.21 -9.03
C GLY A 133 9.62 -31.00 -7.51
N GLY A 134 10.31 -29.96 -7.01
CA GLY A 134 10.29 -29.59 -5.61
C GLY A 134 8.89 -29.22 -5.12
N ASP A 135 8.60 -29.51 -3.84
CA ASP A 135 7.27 -29.23 -3.27
C ASP A 135 7.04 -27.71 -3.10
N PRO A 136 6.11 -27.08 -3.84
CA PRO A 136 5.78 -25.66 -3.69
C PRO A 136 5.18 -25.34 -2.31
N ASN A 137 4.71 -26.37 -1.58
CA ASN A 137 4.16 -26.28 -0.23
C ASN A 137 5.19 -26.58 0.86
N ALA A 138 6.47 -26.71 0.52
CA ALA A 138 7.55 -26.78 1.47
C ALA A 138 7.44 -25.64 2.49
N HIS A 139 7.71 -25.94 3.75
CA HIS A 139 7.60 -24.98 4.85
C HIS A 139 8.77 -25.09 5.81
N ASP A 140 9.01 -24.00 6.53
CA ASP A 140 10.01 -23.98 7.58
C ASP A 140 9.48 -24.59 8.89
N LYS A 141 10.29 -24.48 9.95
CA LYS A 141 9.95 -24.93 11.31
C LYS A 141 8.72 -24.22 11.88
N PHE A 142 8.29 -23.08 11.34
CA PHE A 142 7.11 -22.33 11.77
C PHE A 142 5.87 -22.62 10.92
N ARG A 143 5.92 -23.67 10.08
CA ARG A 143 4.88 -24.00 9.08
C ARG A 143 4.66 -22.86 8.07
N CYS A 144 5.59 -21.92 7.94
CA CYS A 144 5.53 -20.87 6.92
C CYS A 144 5.99 -21.44 5.58
N THR A 145 5.07 -21.50 4.61
CA THR A 145 5.36 -21.92 3.24
C THR A 145 6.03 -20.82 2.42
N ALA A 146 6.53 -21.17 1.22
CA ALA A 146 6.97 -20.21 0.23
C ALA A 146 5.91 -19.13 -0.05
N LEU A 147 4.64 -19.52 -0.18
CA LEU A 147 3.55 -18.59 -0.46
C LEU A 147 3.36 -17.56 0.67
N HIS A 148 3.50 -17.97 1.95
CA HIS A 148 3.47 -17.03 3.09
C HIS A 148 4.58 -15.98 2.96
N ARG A 149 5.81 -16.42 2.64
CA ARG A 149 6.99 -15.54 2.52
C ARG A 149 6.84 -14.57 1.35
N ALA A 150 6.40 -15.04 0.19
CA ALA A 150 6.15 -14.19 -0.98
C ALA A 150 5.08 -13.13 -0.67
N CYS A 151 3.99 -13.53 -0.01
CA CYS A 151 2.91 -12.63 0.41
C CYS A 151 3.39 -11.60 1.44
N LEU A 152 4.19 -11.99 2.43
CA LEU A 152 4.79 -11.07 3.41
C LEU A 152 5.70 -10.03 2.74
N ARG A 153 6.49 -10.45 1.74
CA ARG A 153 7.51 -9.61 1.11
C ARG A 153 7.01 -8.75 -0.04
N GLY A 154 5.83 -9.03 -0.58
CA GLY A 154 5.28 -8.23 -1.68
C GLY A 154 5.69 -8.72 -3.06
N HIS A 155 6.17 -9.96 -3.19
CA HIS A 155 6.69 -10.50 -4.45
C HIS A 155 5.56 -11.06 -5.32
N ALA A 156 4.78 -10.18 -5.94
CA ALA A 156 3.56 -10.56 -6.68
C ALA A 156 3.81 -11.59 -7.80
N GLU A 157 4.86 -11.42 -8.60
CA GLU A 157 5.21 -12.38 -9.65
C GLU A 157 5.62 -13.74 -9.11
N THR A 158 6.22 -13.77 -7.92
CA THR A 158 6.60 -15.03 -7.24
C THR A 158 5.36 -15.69 -6.64
N VAL A 159 4.38 -14.93 -6.16
CA VAL A 159 3.06 -15.46 -5.76
C VAL A 159 2.40 -16.19 -6.93
N ASP A 160 2.35 -15.57 -8.11
CA ASP A 160 1.73 -16.19 -9.28
C ASP A 160 2.41 -17.51 -9.67
N LYS A 161 3.76 -17.51 -9.75
CA LYS A 161 4.54 -18.72 -10.04
C LYS A 161 4.28 -19.84 -9.03
N LEU A 162 4.26 -19.52 -7.74
CA LEU A 162 4.00 -20.50 -6.70
C LEU A 162 2.58 -21.09 -6.82
N LEU A 163 1.59 -20.26 -7.12
CA LEU A 163 0.21 -20.72 -7.32
C LEU A 163 0.06 -21.59 -8.58
N GLU A 164 0.73 -21.23 -9.67
CA GLU A 164 0.81 -22.03 -10.90
C GLU A 164 1.47 -23.40 -10.66
N ALA A 165 2.49 -23.44 -9.80
CA ALA A 165 3.14 -24.68 -9.40
C ALA A 165 2.31 -25.52 -8.40
N GLY A 166 1.16 -25.04 -7.92
CA GLY A 166 0.28 -25.80 -7.01
C GLY A 166 0.46 -25.47 -5.51
N ALA A 167 0.97 -24.29 -5.17
CA ALA A 167 0.95 -23.80 -3.79
C ALA A 167 -0.50 -23.64 -3.28
N LYS A 168 -0.76 -24.18 -2.09
CA LYS A 168 -2.08 -24.18 -1.46
C LYS A 168 -2.36 -22.85 -0.75
N LEU A 169 -3.44 -22.19 -1.15
CA LEU A 169 -3.91 -20.91 -0.60
C LEU A 169 -4.28 -20.97 0.88
N GLU A 170 -4.77 -22.13 1.34
CA GLU A 170 -5.34 -22.29 2.69
C GLU A 170 -4.38 -22.96 3.70
N LYS A 171 -3.09 -23.08 3.34
CA LYS A 171 -2.08 -23.56 4.31
C LYS A 171 -1.99 -22.59 5.47
N ARG A 172 -2.01 -23.13 6.69
CA ARG A 172 -1.88 -22.36 7.93
C ARG A 172 -0.50 -22.51 8.54
N ASP A 173 0.10 -21.40 8.92
CA ASP A 173 1.33 -21.34 9.70
C ASP A 173 1.08 -21.65 11.20
N MET A 174 2.09 -21.45 12.06
CA MET A 174 1.97 -21.62 13.52
C MET A 174 1.03 -20.64 14.22
N LEU A 175 0.72 -19.50 13.60
CA LEU A 175 -0.26 -18.54 14.08
C LEU A 175 -1.66 -18.85 13.56
N GLU A 176 -1.84 -19.99 12.89
CA GLU A 176 -3.03 -20.34 12.12
C GLU A 176 -3.36 -19.34 10.99
N ALA A 177 -2.42 -18.47 10.63
CA ALA A 177 -2.60 -17.49 9.58
C ALA A 177 -2.37 -18.13 8.20
N THR A 178 -3.18 -17.75 7.23
CA THR A 178 -3.00 -18.11 5.81
C THR A 178 -2.11 -17.08 5.11
N PRO A 179 -1.58 -17.34 3.90
CA PRO A 179 -0.84 -16.35 3.12
C PRO A 179 -1.59 -15.02 2.91
N LEU A 180 -2.93 -15.07 2.83
CA LEU A 180 -3.81 -13.90 2.74
C LEU A 180 -3.61 -12.92 3.91
N PHE A 181 -3.43 -13.44 5.13
CA PHE A 181 -3.16 -12.61 6.31
C PHE A 181 -1.86 -11.83 6.17
N TRP A 182 -0.82 -12.45 5.64
CA TRP A 182 0.49 -11.81 5.49
C TRP A 182 0.48 -10.72 4.42
N ALA A 183 -0.28 -10.91 3.34
CA ALA A 183 -0.54 -9.86 2.35
C ALA A 183 -1.29 -8.66 2.99
N CYS A 184 -2.33 -8.94 3.79
CA CYS A 184 -3.10 -7.90 4.50
C CYS A 184 -2.24 -7.15 5.51
N ARG A 185 -1.44 -7.86 6.32
CA ARG A 185 -0.57 -7.32 7.37
C ARG A 185 0.49 -6.36 6.84
N ARG A 186 0.87 -6.50 5.58
CA ARG A 186 1.92 -5.69 4.92
C ARG A 186 1.36 -4.73 3.88
N GLY A 187 0.04 -4.73 3.68
CA GLY A 187 -0.62 -3.79 2.77
C GLY A 187 -0.42 -4.10 1.29
N HIS A 188 -0.13 -5.36 0.94
CA HIS A 188 0.10 -5.74 -0.45
C HIS A 188 -1.23 -5.99 -1.16
N LEU A 189 -1.97 -4.91 -1.46
CA LEU A 189 -3.30 -4.96 -2.07
C LEU A 189 -3.34 -5.78 -3.36
N GLU A 190 -2.31 -5.66 -4.19
CA GLU A 190 -2.24 -6.39 -5.46
C GLU A 190 -2.13 -7.92 -5.25
N ILE A 191 -1.38 -8.35 -4.24
CA ILE A 191 -1.29 -9.76 -3.87
C ILE A 191 -2.60 -10.23 -3.24
N LEU A 192 -3.19 -9.42 -2.37
CA LEU A 192 -4.49 -9.68 -1.77
C LEU A 192 -5.55 -9.97 -2.85
N LYS A 193 -5.65 -9.10 -3.87
CA LYS A 193 -6.54 -9.26 -5.02
C LYS A 193 -6.31 -10.58 -5.75
N ARG A 194 -5.04 -10.93 -6.02
CA ARG A 194 -4.66 -12.19 -6.69
C ARG A 194 -5.05 -13.42 -5.89
N LEU A 195 -4.82 -13.40 -4.57
CA LEU A 195 -5.19 -14.53 -3.71
C LEU A 195 -6.72 -14.73 -3.70
N ILE A 196 -7.49 -13.64 -3.55
CA ILE A 196 -8.96 -13.70 -3.57
C ILE A 196 -9.47 -14.18 -4.93
N SER A 197 -8.93 -13.68 -6.04
CA SER A 197 -9.35 -14.11 -7.38
C SER A 197 -9.03 -15.58 -7.68
N ARG A 198 -8.04 -16.14 -7.00
CA ARG A 198 -7.70 -17.58 -7.05
C ARG A 198 -8.48 -18.42 -6.03
N GLY A 199 -9.43 -17.82 -5.30
CA GLY A 199 -10.35 -18.52 -4.39
C GLY A 199 -9.91 -18.58 -2.93
N ALA A 200 -8.98 -17.72 -2.50
CA ALA A 200 -8.61 -17.65 -1.09
C ALA A 200 -9.80 -17.22 -0.21
N LYS A 201 -9.97 -17.87 0.93
CA LYS A 201 -11.09 -17.62 1.84
C LYS A 201 -10.87 -16.36 2.68
N ILE A 202 -11.73 -15.37 2.50
CA ILE A 202 -11.72 -14.11 3.26
C ILE A 202 -12.23 -14.26 4.70
N SER A 203 -13.00 -15.32 4.98
CA SER A 203 -13.59 -15.59 6.30
C SER A 203 -12.69 -16.45 7.21
N THR A 204 -11.41 -16.56 6.87
CA THR A 204 -10.44 -17.31 7.66
C THR A 204 -10.13 -16.60 8.98
N ARG A 205 -9.67 -17.37 9.97
CA ARG A 205 -9.33 -16.89 11.30
C ARG A 205 -7.96 -17.41 11.70
N ASP A 206 -7.16 -16.54 12.29
CA ASP A 206 -5.89 -16.90 12.92
C ASP A 206 -6.11 -17.40 14.36
N LYS A 207 -5.01 -17.63 15.09
CA LYS A 207 -5.02 -18.14 16.47
C LYS A 207 -5.68 -17.18 17.48
N LEU A 208 -5.79 -15.90 17.13
CA LEU A 208 -6.50 -14.88 17.91
C LEU A 208 -7.93 -14.67 17.38
N TRP A 209 -8.44 -15.61 16.59
CA TRP A 209 -9.74 -15.54 15.93
C TRP A 209 -9.93 -14.31 15.03
N SER A 210 -8.83 -13.62 14.73
CA SER A 210 -8.83 -12.41 13.95
C SER A 210 -9.03 -12.76 12.48
N THR A 211 -9.84 -11.99 11.79
CA THR A 211 -10.03 -12.13 10.34
C THR A 211 -8.97 -11.31 9.57
N PRO A 212 -8.78 -11.53 8.26
CA PRO A 212 -7.91 -10.69 7.43
C PRO A 212 -8.25 -9.19 7.54
N LEU A 213 -9.55 -8.86 7.75
CA LEU A 213 -10.01 -7.49 7.93
C LEU A 213 -9.48 -6.87 9.23
N HIS A 214 -9.51 -7.60 10.36
CA HIS A 214 -8.90 -7.14 11.61
C HIS A 214 -7.43 -6.82 11.40
N VAL A 215 -6.69 -7.72 10.75
CA VAL A 215 -5.25 -7.54 10.54
C VAL A 215 -4.96 -6.33 9.66
N ALA A 216 -5.66 -6.17 8.53
CA ALA A 216 -5.51 -5.00 7.65
C ALA A 216 -5.74 -3.69 8.43
N VAL A 217 -6.81 -3.63 9.24
CA VAL A 217 -7.17 -2.48 10.07
C VAL A 217 -6.12 -2.19 11.13
N ARG A 218 -5.68 -3.17 11.91
CA ARG A 218 -4.67 -2.99 12.97
C ARG A 218 -3.36 -2.44 12.40
N THR A 219 -2.96 -2.93 11.23
CA THR A 219 -1.77 -2.46 10.52
C THR A 219 -1.95 -1.15 9.75
N GLY A 220 -3.17 -0.61 9.67
CA GLY A 220 -3.45 0.67 9.04
C GLY A 220 -3.57 0.63 7.51
N HIS A 221 -3.65 -0.55 6.91
CA HIS A 221 -3.78 -0.75 5.46
C HIS A 221 -5.25 -0.66 5.04
N SER A 222 -5.76 0.58 5.00
CA SER A 222 -7.18 0.87 4.74
C SER A 222 -7.66 0.45 3.34
N ASP A 223 -6.76 0.43 2.37
CA ASP A 223 -7.00 -0.03 1.00
C ASP A 223 -7.24 -1.55 0.93
N CYS A 224 -6.45 -2.33 1.67
CA CYS A 224 -6.73 -3.75 1.87
C CYS A 224 -8.05 -3.99 2.61
N ALA A 225 -8.32 -3.19 3.64
CA ALA A 225 -9.57 -3.28 4.41
C ALA A 225 -10.81 -3.00 3.53
N GLU A 226 -10.77 -1.92 2.74
CA GLU A 226 -11.83 -1.56 1.79
C GLU A 226 -12.07 -2.67 0.78
N HIS A 227 -11.01 -3.25 0.20
CA HIS A 227 -11.13 -4.34 -0.75
C HIS A 227 -11.72 -5.61 -0.12
N LEU A 228 -11.30 -5.97 1.11
CA LEU A 228 -11.86 -7.11 1.84
C LEU A 228 -13.37 -6.93 2.09
N ILE A 229 -13.79 -5.74 2.51
CA ILE A 229 -15.21 -5.43 2.73
C ILE A 229 -15.98 -5.52 1.41
N ALA A 230 -15.44 -4.96 0.32
CA ALA A 230 -16.05 -5.04 -1.01
C ALA A 230 -16.19 -6.50 -1.51
N CYS A 231 -15.28 -7.40 -1.09
CA CYS A 231 -15.37 -8.84 -1.37
C CYS A 231 -16.29 -9.61 -0.41
N GLY A 232 -16.97 -8.94 0.53
CA GLY A 232 -17.92 -9.57 1.44
C GLY A 232 -17.32 -10.05 2.77
N ALA A 233 -16.19 -9.50 3.21
CA ALA A 233 -15.68 -9.79 4.55
C ALA A 233 -16.68 -9.32 5.62
N SER A 234 -16.89 -10.13 6.66
CA SER A 234 -17.78 -9.77 7.77
C SER A 234 -17.20 -8.57 8.54
N ILE A 235 -17.85 -7.42 8.37
CA ILE A 235 -17.42 -6.14 8.93
C ILE A 235 -17.52 -6.08 10.46
N ASN A 236 -18.41 -6.89 11.03
CA ASN A 236 -18.68 -7.01 12.46
C ASN A 236 -18.18 -8.34 13.04
N ALA A 237 -17.29 -9.05 12.33
CA ALA A 237 -16.67 -10.25 12.89
C ALA A 237 -15.98 -9.90 14.22
N GLN A 238 -16.11 -10.78 15.21
CA GLN A 238 -15.43 -10.63 16.49
C GLN A 238 -14.20 -11.54 16.53
N ASP A 239 -13.10 -11.00 17.06
CA ASP A 239 -11.90 -11.76 17.39
C ASP A 239 -12.04 -12.46 18.75
N LYS A 240 -10.92 -12.96 19.30
CA LYS A 240 -10.92 -13.74 20.54
C LYS A 240 -11.30 -12.89 21.76
N GLU A 241 -11.05 -11.59 21.70
CA GLU A 241 -11.38 -10.63 22.75
C GLU A 241 -12.79 -10.02 22.56
N GLY A 242 -13.54 -10.52 21.57
CA GLY A 242 -14.85 -9.98 21.20
C GLY A 242 -14.77 -8.67 20.43
N ASP A 243 -13.56 -8.19 20.12
CA ASP A 243 -13.37 -6.94 19.41
C ASP A 243 -13.73 -7.11 17.94
N THR A 244 -14.40 -6.10 17.39
CA THR A 244 -14.64 -5.97 15.95
C THR A 244 -13.51 -5.19 15.29
N PRO A 245 -13.40 -5.19 13.95
CA PRO A 245 -12.46 -4.31 13.26
C PRO A 245 -12.64 -2.83 13.62
N LEU A 246 -13.86 -2.42 13.99
CA LEU A 246 -14.10 -1.04 14.42
C LEU A 246 -13.53 -0.75 15.83
N HIS A 247 -13.59 -1.71 16.76
CA HIS A 247 -12.91 -1.59 18.07
C HIS A 247 -11.40 -1.38 17.85
N ASP A 248 -10.77 -2.21 17.03
CA ASP A 248 -9.36 -2.10 16.68
C ASP A 248 -9.03 -0.75 16.04
N ALA A 249 -9.85 -0.30 15.08
CA ALA A 249 -9.63 0.95 14.38
C ALA A 249 -9.66 2.16 15.34
N VAL A 250 -10.62 2.18 16.26
CA VAL A 250 -10.75 3.25 17.26
C VAL A 250 -9.59 3.21 18.25
N ARG A 251 -9.32 2.04 18.84
CA ARG A 251 -8.26 1.85 19.84
C ARG A 251 -6.88 2.24 19.33
N LEU A 252 -6.60 1.96 18.06
CA LEU A 252 -5.32 2.24 17.42
C LEU A 252 -5.29 3.60 16.69
N GLY A 253 -6.34 4.43 16.81
CA GLY A 253 -6.40 5.75 16.19
C GLY A 253 -6.35 5.74 14.65
N ARG A 254 -6.87 4.68 14.01
CA ARG A 254 -6.83 4.48 12.56
C ARG A 254 -7.98 5.21 11.88
N PHE A 255 -7.95 6.54 11.83
CA PHE A 255 -9.06 7.37 11.33
C PHE A 255 -9.57 6.98 9.93
N LYS A 256 -8.66 6.65 9.00
CA LYS A 256 -9.06 6.19 7.66
C LYS A 256 -9.85 4.89 7.73
N ALA A 257 -9.41 3.92 8.53
CA ALA A 257 -10.12 2.66 8.71
C ALA A 257 -11.46 2.86 9.44
N VAL A 258 -11.52 3.71 10.47
CA VAL A 258 -12.78 4.08 11.13
C VAL A 258 -13.76 4.64 10.12
N LYS A 259 -13.33 5.62 9.31
CA LYS A 259 -14.18 6.22 8.26
C LYS A 259 -14.68 5.17 7.27
N THR A 260 -13.79 4.34 6.75
CA THR A 260 -14.16 3.27 5.80
C THR A 260 -15.17 2.31 6.45
N LEU A 261 -14.87 1.77 7.63
CA LEU A 261 -15.75 0.83 8.32
C LEU A 261 -17.15 1.41 8.56
N LEU A 262 -17.25 2.66 9.01
CA LEU A 262 -18.54 3.33 9.21
C LEU A 262 -19.30 3.57 7.89
N MET A 263 -18.61 3.97 6.83
CA MET A 263 -19.22 4.15 5.50
C MET A 263 -19.80 2.84 4.95
N TYR A 264 -19.20 1.70 5.28
CA TYR A 264 -19.68 0.38 4.90
C TYR A 264 -20.63 -0.27 5.93
N GLY A 265 -21.09 0.49 6.95
CA GLY A 265 -22.13 0.04 7.87
C GLY A 265 -21.64 -0.82 9.05
N ALA A 266 -20.40 -0.61 9.52
CA ALA A 266 -19.93 -1.22 10.77
C ALA A 266 -20.82 -0.81 11.95
N SER A 267 -21.18 -1.79 12.79
CA SER A 267 -22.06 -1.57 13.94
C SER A 267 -21.31 -0.88 15.08
N LEU A 268 -21.93 0.17 15.62
CA LEU A 268 -21.46 0.92 16.78
C LEU A 268 -21.83 0.26 18.12
N GLY A 269 -22.76 -0.69 18.10
CA GLY A 269 -23.36 -1.28 19.30
C GLY A 269 -22.85 -2.67 19.66
N VAL A 270 -21.89 -3.22 18.93
CA VAL A 270 -21.29 -4.53 19.28
C VAL A 270 -20.45 -4.33 20.53
N GLN A 271 -20.66 -5.18 21.53
CA GLN A 271 -19.86 -5.22 22.75
C GLN A 271 -18.79 -6.29 22.60
N ASN A 272 -17.56 -5.97 23.04
CA ASN A 272 -16.51 -6.96 23.20
C ASN A 272 -16.71 -7.78 24.49
N GLU A 273 -15.79 -8.70 24.79
CA GLU A 273 -15.88 -9.56 26.00
C GLU A 273 -15.87 -8.76 27.32
N ALA A 274 -15.35 -7.53 27.30
CA ALA A 274 -15.37 -6.61 28.44
C ALA A 274 -16.66 -5.77 28.53
N GLY A 275 -17.64 -5.98 27.65
CA GLY A 275 -18.87 -5.19 27.59
C GLY A 275 -18.68 -3.78 27.00
N VAL A 276 -17.51 -3.49 26.43
CA VAL A 276 -17.16 -2.16 25.89
C VAL A 276 -17.56 -2.09 24.42
N THR A 277 -18.18 -0.99 23.99
CA THR A 277 -18.47 -0.72 22.58
C THR A 277 -17.37 0.13 21.90
N PRO A 278 -17.29 0.20 20.56
CA PRO A 278 -16.34 1.09 19.89
C PRO A 278 -16.55 2.56 20.25
N VAL A 279 -17.78 2.96 20.57
CA VAL A 279 -18.11 4.34 20.96
C VAL A 279 -17.59 4.65 22.36
N ASP A 280 -17.64 3.69 23.27
CA ASP A 280 -17.13 3.88 24.64
C ASP A 280 -15.61 4.09 24.64
N LEU A 281 -14.88 3.36 23.78
CA LEU A 281 -13.44 3.60 23.57
C LEU A 281 -13.10 5.04 23.15
N VAL A 282 -13.98 5.71 22.39
CA VAL A 282 -13.79 7.12 22.00
C VAL A 282 -13.98 8.05 23.21
N LYS A 283 -14.97 7.79 24.06
CA LYS A 283 -15.24 8.60 25.26
C LYS A 283 -14.06 8.52 26.23
N ASP A 284 -13.50 7.33 26.41
CA ASP A 284 -12.33 7.11 27.26
C ASP A 284 -11.13 7.91 26.75
N TRP A 285 -10.90 7.89 25.43
CA TRP A 285 -9.83 8.68 24.82
C TRP A 285 -10.02 10.19 24.99
N GLN A 286 -11.24 10.69 24.80
CA GLN A 286 -11.57 12.11 25.01
C GLN A 286 -11.35 12.54 26.46
N THR A 287 -11.72 11.68 27.41
CA THR A 287 -11.55 11.92 28.84
C THR A 287 -10.07 11.98 29.20
N GLY A 288 -9.26 11.02 28.73
CA GLY A 288 -7.82 11.01 28.95
C GLY A 288 -7.09 12.22 28.34
N ILE A 289 -7.47 12.67 27.13
CA ILE A 289 -6.91 13.91 26.55
C ILE A 289 -7.27 15.12 27.42
N ARG A 290 -8.53 15.21 27.88
CA ARG A 290 -8.97 16.34 28.70
C ARG A 290 -8.18 16.43 30.01
N GLU A 291 -8.01 15.30 30.69
CA GLU A 291 -7.28 15.23 31.96
C GLU A 291 -5.80 15.58 31.80
N THR A 292 -5.16 15.08 30.75
CA THR A 292 -3.75 15.38 30.46
C THR A 292 -3.54 16.87 30.12
N LEU A 293 -4.43 17.47 29.31
CA LEU A 293 -4.38 18.90 29.03
C LEU A 293 -4.57 19.76 30.29
N GLN A 294 -5.51 19.38 31.16
CA GLN A 294 -5.73 20.06 32.44
C GLN A 294 -4.49 20.00 33.33
N ALA A 295 -3.90 18.82 33.48
CA ALA A 295 -2.67 18.64 34.25
C ALA A 295 -1.49 19.46 33.69
N CYS A 296 -1.35 19.56 32.37
CA CYS A 296 -0.35 20.41 31.74
C CYS A 296 -0.60 21.90 32.02
N ALA A 297 -1.84 22.37 31.94
CA ALA A 297 -2.19 23.76 32.22
C ALA A 297 -1.89 24.12 33.68
N ASP A 298 -2.18 23.24 34.63
CA ASP A 298 -1.93 23.49 36.05
C ASP A 298 -0.43 23.51 36.37
N ARG A 299 0.38 22.66 35.72
CA ARG A 299 1.86 22.72 35.82
C ARG A 299 2.43 24.02 35.27
N GLN A 300 1.93 24.52 34.14
CA GLN A 300 2.38 25.78 33.56
C GLN A 300 2.03 26.97 34.48
N ARG A 301 0.84 26.97 35.08
CA ARG A 301 0.44 28.00 36.06
C ARG A 301 1.29 27.96 37.33
N ALA A 302 1.66 26.77 37.80
CA ALA A 302 2.55 26.63 38.96
C ALA A 302 3.97 27.14 38.65
N SER A 303 4.50 26.86 37.45
CA SER A 303 5.81 27.35 37.02
C SER A 303 5.86 28.86 36.76
N ALA A 304 4.74 29.50 36.42
CA ALA A 304 4.67 30.95 36.21
C ALA A 304 4.55 31.76 37.51
N LYS A 305 4.37 31.08 38.66
CA LYS A 305 4.25 31.70 39.99
C LYS A 305 5.55 31.64 40.81
N ASN A 306 6.58 30.97 40.30
CA ASN A 306 7.94 30.90 40.87
C ASN A 306 8.90 31.72 40.01
#